data_AF-A0A1M6RSW6-F1
#
_entry.id   AF-A0A1M6RSW6-F1
#
_cell.length_a   1.000
_cell.length_b   1.000
_cell.length_c   1.000
_cell.angle_alpha   90.00
_cell.angle_beta   90.00
_cell.angle_gamma   90.00
#
_symmetry.space_group_name_H-M   'P 1'
#
loop_
_entity.id
_entity.type
_entity.pdbx_description
1 polymer ?
#
loop_
_entity_poly.entity_id
_entity_poly.type
_entity_poly.pdbx_seq_one_letter_code
_entity_poly.pdbx_strand_id
1 'polypeptide(L)'
;MKLGLDVINMKEIKMKENLIEEKIKIYLKEIQNICWFIHAGENSGKYTVAVSFTEAWDDWNDRMMELWSIKTHNIEVVAIDIIGDESIDLIFDRVAQASGPKISDGLLRFQERLEDMGLDSDGCGLEYEVMDFIKRDIAWACIEFVIGKKDFFNEVLQVLSEGRWPCSWDGSYPEGRFVVM
;
A
#
# COMPACT_ATOMS: atom_id res chain seq x y z
N MET A 1 -21.00 -47.75 25.44
CA MET A 1 -20.52 -47.62 24.05
C MET A 1 -20.76 -46.18 23.62
N LYS A 2 -19.66 -45.45 23.36
CA LYS A 2 -19.46 -44.19 22.60
C LYS A 2 -20.74 -43.44 22.16
N LEU A 3 -20.87 -42.13 22.37
CA LEU A 3 -19.98 -41.11 21.83
C LEU A 3 -19.96 -39.87 22.74
N GLY A 4 -18.77 -39.51 23.23
CA GLY A 4 -18.46 -38.13 23.56
C GLY A 4 -18.49 -37.33 22.26
N LEU A 5 -19.46 -36.44 22.14
CA LEU A 5 -19.38 -35.32 21.23
C LEU A 5 -18.34 -34.37 21.83
N ASP A 6 -17.08 -34.60 21.44
CA ASP A 6 -16.05 -33.60 21.55
C ASP A 6 -16.58 -32.33 20.90
N VAL A 7 -16.94 -31.37 21.75
CA VAL A 7 -17.14 -29.98 21.37
C VAL A 7 -15.81 -29.58 20.73
N ILE A 8 -15.78 -29.58 19.40
CA ILE A 8 -14.68 -29.03 18.63
C ILE A 8 -14.62 -27.57 19.02
N ASN A 9 -13.71 -27.28 19.94
CA ASN A 9 -13.33 -25.94 20.33
C ASN A 9 -12.80 -25.28 19.05
N MET A 10 -13.65 -24.52 18.36
CA MET A 10 -13.25 -23.61 17.28
C MET A 10 -12.39 -22.51 17.90
N LYS A 11 -11.20 -22.87 18.39
CA LYS A 11 -10.11 -21.90 18.49
C LYS A 11 -9.75 -21.59 17.06
N GLU A 12 -10.01 -20.36 16.63
CA GLU A 12 -9.39 -19.78 15.44
C GLU A 12 -7.92 -20.20 15.43
N ILE A 13 -7.52 -20.94 14.39
CA ILE A 13 -6.13 -21.34 14.20
C ILE A 13 -5.43 -20.08 13.67
N LYS A 14 -5.01 -19.22 14.59
CA LYS A 14 -4.16 -18.08 14.25
C LYS A 14 -2.86 -18.58 13.65
N MET A 15 -2.36 -17.87 12.65
CA MET A 15 -1.09 -18.19 12.02
C MET A 15 0.04 -18.13 13.06
N LYS A 16 0.99 -19.06 12.97
CA LYS A 16 2.14 -19.06 13.89
C LYS A 16 3.02 -17.84 13.66
N GLU A 17 3.40 -17.16 14.73
CA GLU A 17 4.26 -15.96 14.72
C GLU A 17 5.53 -16.13 13.87
N ASN A 18 6.25 -17.25 14.02
CA ASN A 18 7.46 -17.52 13.23
C ASN A 18 7.20 -17.50 11.71
N LEU A 19 6.04 -18.01 11.27
CA LEU A 19 5.67 -18.01 9.85
C LEU A 19 5.33 -16.59 9.37
N ILE A 20 4.66 -15.80 10.21
CA ILE A 20 4.38 -14.39 9.93
C ILE A 20 5.69 -13.64 9.74
N GLU A 21 6.64 -13.77 10.67
CA GLU A 21 7.95 -13.13 10.56
C GLU A 21 8.72 -13.51 9.30
N GLU A 22 8.72 -14.80 8.93
CA GLU A 22 9.38 -15.28 7.71
C GLU A 22 8.78 -14.63 6.46
N LYS A 23 7.45 -14.55 6.39
CA LYS A 23 6.75 -13.88 5.28
C LYS A 23 7.05 -12.39 5.22
N ILE A 24 7.07 -11.69 6.36
CA ILE A 24 7.47 -10.28 6.42
C ILE A 24 8.89 -10.12 5.87
N LYS A 25 9.84 -10.95 6.29
CA LYS A 25 11.24 -10.89 5.81
C LYS A 25 11.35 -11.10 4.29
N ILE A 26 10.51 -11.96 3.71
CA ILE A 26 10.44 -12.16 2.25
C ILE A 26 9.90 -10.90 1.59
N TYR A 27 8.75 -10.40 2.06
CA TYR A 27 8.11 -9.20 1.51
C TYR A 27 9.03 -7.97 1.55
N LEU A 28 9.72 -7.74 2.67
CA LEU A 28 10.66 -6.63 2.81
C LEU A 28 11.82 -6.71 1.80
N LYS A 29 12.26 -7.91 1.43
CA LYS A 29 13.27 -8.10 0.37
C LYS A 29 12.73 -7.83 -1.02
N GLU A 30 11.43 -7.97 -1.25
CA GLU A 30 10.81 -7.65 -2.54
C GLU A 30 10.73 -6.12 -2.71
N ILE A 31 10.18 -5.42 -1.72
CA ILE A 31 9.97 -3.97 -1.81
C ILE A 31 11.26 -3.15 -1.73
N GLN A 32 12.37 -3.74 -1.25
CA GLN A 32 13.64 -3.01 -1.11
C GLN A 32 14.20 -2.51 -2.45
N ASN A 33 13.80 -3.12 -3.58
CA ASN A 33 14.33 -2.83 -4.90
C ASN A 33 13.45 -1.87 -5.69
N ILE A 34 12.34 -1.39 -5.11
CA ILE A 34 11.46 -0.43 -5.77
C ILE A 34 12.21 0.87 -5.99
N CYS A 35 12.21 1.35 -7.23
CA CYS A 35 12.71 2.66 -7.62
C CYS A 35 11.60 3.70 -7.43
N TRP A 36 11.40 4.15 -6.19
CA TRP A 36 10.31 5.05 -5.82
C TRP A 36 10.28 6.31 -6.68
N PHE A 37 9.10 6.64 -7.19
CA PHE A 37 8.81 7.83 -8.00
C PHE A 37 9.64 8.00 -9.29
N ILE A 38 10.37 6.97 -9.77
CA ILE A 38 11.23 7.12 -10.96
C ILE A 38 10.43 7.46 -12.22
N HIS A 39 9.17 7.04 -12.30
CA HIS A 39 8.25 7.31 -13.42
C HIS A 39 7.09 8.22 -13.03
N ALA A 40 7.19 8.89 -11.88
CA ALA A 40 6.15 9.80 -11.41
C ALA A 40 6.08 11.06 -12.30
N GLY A 41 4.87 11.43 -12.70
CA GLY A 41 4.54 12.52 -13.61
C GLY A 41 4.65 12.15 -15.10
N GLU A 42 5.10 10.92 -15.43
CA GLU A 42 5.22 10.50 -16.83
C GLU A 42 3.87 10.07 -17.42
N ASN A 43 3.59 10.48 -18.65
CA ASN A 43 2.43 10.02 -19.41
C ASN A 43 2.32 8.49 -19.44
N SER A 44 1.10 7.98 -19.36
CA SER A 44 0.80 6.54 -19.41
C SER A 44 -0.41 6.26 -20.28
N GLY A 45 -0.33 5.22 -21.11
CA GLY A 45 -1.51 4.66 -21.79
C GLY A 45 -2.35 3.73 -20.91
N LYS A 46 -1.79 3.30 -19.77
CA LYS A 46 -2.40 2.34 -18.82
C LYS A 46 -3.17 3.03 -17.70
N TYR A 47 -2.69 4.19 -17.24
CA TYR A 47 -3.21 4.91 -16.08
C TYR A 47 -3.73 6.29 -16.46
N THR A 48 -4.63 6.83 -15.63
CA THR A 48 -4.87 8.28 -15.61
C THR A 48 -3.71 8.92 -14.87
N VAL A 49 -3.12 10.01 -15.38
CA VAL A 49 -1.93 10.63 -14.79
C VAL A 49 -2.31 11.99 -14.21
N ALA A 50 -2.15 12.16 -12.90
CA ALA A 50 -2.23 13.46 -12.24
C ALA A 50 -0.89 14.18 -12.41
N VAL A 51 -0.91 15.45 -12.82
CA VAL A 51 0.30 16.16 -13.25
C VAL A 51 0.95 16.99 -12.12
N SER A 52 0.31 17.09 -10.96
CA SER A 52 0.86 17.76 -9.77
C SER A 52 0.33 17.16 -8.47
N PHE A 53 1.03 17.45 -7.35
CA PHE A 53 0.56 17.07 -6.02
C PHE A 53 -0.80 17.71 -5.70
N THR A 54 -1.02 18.96 -6.11
CA THR A 54 -2.30 19.66 -5.94
C THR A 54 -3.43 18.94 -6.66
N GLU A 55 -3.25 18.52 -7.92
CA GLU A 55 -4.28 17.76 -8.64
C GLU A 55 -4.54 16.42 -7.95
N ALA A 56 -3.47 15.68 -7.63
CA ALA A 56 -3.58 14.40 -6.92
C ALA A 56 -4.33 14.52 -5.59
N TRP A 57 -4.22 15.67 -4.91
CA TRP A 57 -4.91 15.93 -3.66
C TRP A 57 -6.33 16.48 -3.87
N ASP A 58 -6.48 17.63 -4.52
CA ASP A 58 -7.75 18.36 -4.60
C ASP A 58 -8.78 17.64 -5.47
N ASP A 59 -8.36 17.03 -6.57
CA ASP A 59 -9.30 16.44 -7.55
C ASP A 59 -9.55 14.94 -7.30
N TRP A 60 -8.61 14.26 -6.64
CA TRP A 60 -8.57 12.80 -6.61
C TRP A 60 -8.62 12.18 -5.20
N ASN A 61 -8.33 12.95 -4.14
CA ASN A 61 -8.26 12.40 -2.78
C ASN A 61 -9.59 11.86 -2.28
N ASP A 62 -10.73 12.52 -2.57
CA ASP A 62 -12.04 12.03 -2.15
C ASP A 62 -12.35 10.63 -2.72
N ARG A 63 -12.03 10.41 -4.00
CA ARG A 63 -12.21 9.11 -4.66
C ARG A 63 -11.27 8.04 -4.10
N MET A 64 -10.03 8.44 -3.76
CA MET A 64 -9.08 7.56 -3.09
C MET A 64 -9.64 7.16 -1.73
N MET A 65 -10.09 8.12 -0.93
CA MET A 65 -10.64 7.86 0.40
C MET A 65 -11.87 6.95 0.35
N GLU A 66 -12.78 7.15 -0.60
CA GLU A 66 -13.94 6.27 -0.78
C GLU A 66 -13.54 4.80 -1.02
N LEU A 67 -12.66 4.54 -1.99
CA LEU A 67 -12.29 3.17 -2.34
C LEU A 67 -11.29 2.56 -1.33
N TRP A 68 -10.24 3.27 -0.93
CA TRP A 68 -9.18 2.75 -0.08
C TRP A 68 -9.73 2.47 1.32
N SER A 69 -10.67 3.26 1.84
CA SER A 69 -11.29 3.00 3.14
C SER A 69 -12.10 1.70 3.13
N ILE A 70 -12.89 1.46 2.08
CA ILE A 70 -13.64 0.20 1.91
C ILE A 70 -12.68 -0.98 1.80
N LYS A 71 -11.62 -0.84 1.00
CA LYS A 71 -10.64 -1.90 0.80
C LYS A 71 -9.85 -2.22 2.06
N THR A 72 -9.43 -1.18 2.80
CA THR A 72 -8.78 -1.28 4.11
C THR A 72 -9.66 -2.03 5.10
N HIS A 73 -10.92 -1.60 5.26
CA HIS A 73 -11.84 -2.24 6.19
C HIS A 73 -12.04 -3.73 5.87
N ASN A 74 -12.18 -4.08 4.59
CA ASN A 74 -12.39 -5.46 4.16
C ASN A 74 -11.19 -6.37 4.47
N ILE A 75 -9.96 -5.87 4.31
CA ILE A 75 -8.76 -6.67 4.61
C ILE A 75 -8.49 -6.71 6.12
N GLU A 76 -8.74 -5.63 6.84
CA GLU A 76 -8.52 -5.52 8.28
C GLU A 76 -9.32 -6.57 9.06
N VAL A 77 -10.62 -6.69 8.79
CA VAL A 77 -11.49 -7.70 9.42
C VAL A 77 -10.92 -9.11 9.25
N VAL A 78 -10.51 -9.45 8.02
CA VAL A 78 -9.94 -10.77 7.71
C VAL A 78 -8.56 -10.96 8.38
N ALA A 79 -7.74 -9.91 8.42
CA ALA A 79 -6.41 -9.97 9.01
C ALA A 79 -6.47 -10.17 10.53
N ILE A 80 -7.40 -9.51 11.23
CA ILE A 80 -7.60 -9.66 12.67
C ILE A 80 -7.91 -11.14 13.01
N ASP A 81 -8.76 -11.79 12.22
CA ASP A 81 -9.13 -13.20 12.45
C ASP A 81 -7.96 -14.15 12.20
N ILE A 82 -7.09 -13.88 11.21
CA ILE A 82 -6.02 -14.79 10.78
C ILE A 82 -4.72 -14.58 11.56
N ILE A 83 -4.28 -13.33 11.72
CA ILE A 83 -2.97 -12.98 12.30
C ILE A 83 -3.08 -12.17 13.59
N GLY A 84 -4.24 -11.56 13.85
CA GLY A 84 -4.46 -10.73 15.03
C GLY A 84 -3.85 -9.34 14.92
N ASP A 85 -4.38 -8.45 15.77
CA ASP A 85 -4.05 -7.01 15.81
C ASP A 85 -2.55 -6.75 16.05
N GLU A 86 -1.94 -7.44 17.02
CA GLU A 86 -0.51 -7.31 17.32
C GLU A 86 0.40 -7.62 16.11
N SER A 87 -0.03 -8.55 15.24
CA SER A 87 0.72 -8.87 14.03
C SER A 87 0.51 -7.83 12.93
N ILE A 88 -0.65 -7.18 12.88
CA ILE A 88 -0.92 -6.06 11.97
C ILE A 88 -0.01 -4.90 12.36
N ASP A 89 0.01 -4.50 13.63
CA ASP A 89 0.88 -3.43 14.15
C ASP A 89 2.36 -3.72 13.85
N LEU A 90 2.80 -4.95 14.11
CA LEU A 90 4.17 -5.38 13.79
C LEU A 90 4.48 -5.23 12.29
N ILE A 91 3.55 -5.56 11.40
CA ILE A 91 3.74 -5.40 9.95
C ILE A 91 3.90 -3.92 9.61
N PHE A 92 3.02 -3.05 10.12
CA PHE A 92 3.08 -1.61 9.90
C PHE A 92 4.43 -1.03 10.33
N ASP A 93 4.88 -1.35 11.55
CA ASP A 93 6.15 -0.88 12.09
C ASP A 93 7.34 -1.33 11.24
N ARG A 94 7.38 -2.63 10.89
CA ARG A 94 8.50 -3.21 10.13
C ARG A 94 8.58 -2.65 8.72
N VAL A 95 7.43 -2.48 8.08
CA VAL A 95 7.34 -1.93 6.73
C VAL A 95 7.73 -0.47 6.73
N ALA A 96 7.20 0.35 7.65
CA ALA A 96 7.55 1.75 7.77
C ALA A 96 9.04 1.96 8.02
N GLN A 97 9.63 1.18 8.93
CA GLN A 97 11.07 1.24 9.24
C GLN A 97 11.94 0.89 8.02
N ALA A 98 11.55 -0.14 7.26
CA ALA A 98 12.35 -0.64 6.15
C ALA A 98 12.25 0.23 4.88
N SER A 99 11.08 0.82 4.61
CA SER A 99 10.81 1.55 3.37
C SER A 99 10.96 3.07 3.51
N GLY A 100 10.69 3.63 4.69
CA GLY A 100 10.61 5.07 4.93
C GLY A 100 11.78 5.87 4.37
N PRO A 101 13.05 5.53 4.68
CA PRO A 101 14.21 6.24 4.15
C PRO A 101 14.30 6.22 2.62
N LYS A 102 13.91 5.12 1.95
CA LYS A 102 13.97 4.99 0.49
C LYS A 102 12.82 5.73 -0.21
N ILE A 103 11.63 5.70 0.38
CA ILE A 103 10.49 6.49 -0.10
C ILE A 103 10.85 7.99 -0.01
N SER A 104 11.45 8.42 1.11
CA SER A 104 11.89 9.80 1.30
C SER A 104 12.93 10.23 0.26
N ASP A 105 13.96 9.41 0.02
CA ASP A 105 14.96 9.69 -1.02
C ASP A 105 14.34 9.76 -2.42
N GLY A 106 13.40 8.86 -2.73
CA GLY A 106 12.69 8.86 -4.01
C GLY A 106 11.82 10.10 -4.21
N LEU A 107 11.12 10.54 -3.15
CA LEU A 107 10.29 11.74 -3.17
C LEU A 107 11.14 13.00 -3.38
N LEU A 108 12.27 13.12 -2.66
CA LEU A 108 13.21 14.22 -2.84
C LEU A 108 13.72 14.30 -4.29
N ARG A 109 14.15 13.18 -4.86
CA ARG A 109 14.58 13.11 -6.27
C ARG A 109 13.45 13.46 -7.24
N PHE A 110 12.21 13.14 -6.90
CA PHE A 110 11.07 13.53 -7.73
C PHE A 110 10.86 15.04 -7.71
N GLN A 111 10.91 15.66 -6.53
CA GLN A 111 10.82 17.12 -6.39
C GLN A 111 11.95 17.82 -7.17
N GLU A 112 13.19 17.34 -7.06
CA GLU A 112 14.33 17.85 -7.85
C GLU A 112 14.06 17.78 -9.36
N ARG A 113 13.48 16.67 -9.86
CA ARG A 113 13.11 16.56 -11.29
C ARG A 113 12.03 17.56 -11.69
N LEU A 114 11.05 17.82 -10.83
CA LEU A 114 10.01 18.82 -11.09
C LEU A 114 10.63 20.22 -11.19
N GLU A 115 11.55 20.56 -10.30
CA GLU A 115 12.30 21.83 -10.33
C GLU A 115 13.12 21.99 -11.61
N ASP A 116 13.86 20.96 -12.01
CA ASP A 116 14.65 20.94 -13.25
C ASP A 116 13.78 21.13 -14.50
N MET A 117 12.53 20.70 -14.44
CA MET A 117 11.53 20.88 -15.51
C MET A 117 10.80 22.23 -15.45
N GLY A 118 11.06 23.06 -14.42
CA GLY A 118 10.35 24.32 -14.18
C GLY A 118 8.89 24.13 -13.77
N LEU A 119 8.56 22.97 -13.21
CA LEU A 119 7.25 22.66 -12.64
C LEU A 119 7.24 22.98 -11.14
N ASP A 120 6.03 23.09 -10.59
CA ASP A 120 5.86 23.24 -9.15
C ASP A 120 6.30 21.97 -8.42
N SER A 121 7.34 22.09 -7.62
CA SER A 121 7.91 21.01 -6.78
C SER A 121 7.44 21.07 -5.33
N ASP A 122 6.77 22.17 -4.94
CA ASP A 122 6.26 22.33 -3.59
C ASP A 122 5.14 21.31 -3.38
N GLY A 123 5.36 20.38 -2.45
CA GLY A 123 4.33 19.44 -2.03
C GLY A 123 3.19 20.15 -1.30
N CYS A 124 3.27 21.47 -1.08
CA CYS A 124 2.37 22.25 -0.24
C CYS A 124 2.31 21.71 1.20
N GLY A 125 3.41 21.10 1.66
CA GLY A 125 3.49 20.43 2.95
C GLY A 125 2.90 19.01 2.98
N LEU A 126 2.53 18.43 1.83
CA LEU A 126 1.95 17.08 1.73
C LEU A 126 2.98 15.95 1.72
N GLU A 127 4.28 16.25 1.79
CA GLU A 127 5.34 15.24 1.64
C GLU A 127 5.21 14.12 2.68
N TYR A 128 4.85 14.47 3.91
CA TYR A 128 4.66 13.50 4.99
C TYR A 128 3.41 12.65 4.77
N GLU A 129 2.32 13.25 4.31
CA GLU A 129 1.05 12.60 4.00
C GLU A 129 1.23 11.61 2.84
N VAL A 130 1.94 12.00 1.78
CA VAL A 130 2.27 11.11 0.66
C VAL A 130 3.10 9.93 1.15
N MET A 131 4.14 10.19 1.95
CA MET A 131 4.96 9.12 2.53
C MET A 131 4.13 8.17 3.40
N ASP A 132 3.20 8.69 4.19
CA ASP A 132 2.38 7.87 5.09
C ASP A 132 1.32 7.07 4.33
N PHE A 133 0.73 7.62 3.27
CA PHE A 133 -0.14 6.86 2.37
C PHE A 133 0.61 5.72 1.70
N ILE A 134 1.81 5.97 1.16
CA ILE A 134 2.59 4.90 0.54
C ILE A 134 2.92 3.83 1.57
N LYS A 135 3.43 4.19 2.76
CA LYS A 135 3.75 3.24 3.84
C LYS A 135 2.54 2.40 4.25
N ARG A 136 1.37 3.03 4.39
CA ARG A 136 0.11 2.35 4.72
C ARG A 136 -0.26 1.34 3.63
N ASP A 137 -0.21 1.76 2.37
CA ASP A 137 -0.60 0.92 1.23
C ASP A 137 0.32 -0.30 1.10
N ILE A 138 1.64 -0.13 1.27
CA ILE A 138 2.58 -1.27 1.26
C ILE A 138 2.50 -2.13 2.52
N ALA A 139 2.02 -1.60 3.65
CA ALA A 139 1.76 -2.40 4.85
C ALA A 139 0.54 -3.30 4.64
N TRP A 140 -0.55 -2.78 4.07
CA TRP A 140 -1.70 -3.60 3.69
C TRP A 140 -1.37 -4.62 2.61
N ALA A 141 -0.53 -4.29 1.64
CA ALA A 141 -0.04 -5.24 0.65
C ALA A 141 0.81 -6.36 1.30
N CYS A 142 1.58 -6.04 2.34
CA CYS A 142 2.29 -7.04 3.15
C CYS A 142 1.30 -7.95 3.89
N ILE A 143 0.24 -7.39 4.47
CA ILE A 143 -0.81 -8.17 5.16
C ILE A 143 -1.48 -9.14 4.20
N GLU A 144 -1.90 -8.67 3.02
CA GLU A 144 -2.41 -9.49 1.92
C GLU A 144 -1.46 -10.65 1.58
N PHE A 145 -0.16 -10.36 1.43
CA PHE A 145 0.87 -11.36 1.19
C PHE A 145 1.00 -12.38 2.35
N VAL A 146 1.01 -11.90 3.60
CA VAL A 146 1.14 -12.74 4.80
C VAL A 146 -0.03 -13.70 4.94
N ILE A 147 -1.26 -13.24 4.72
CA ILE A 147 -2.46 -14.09 4.81
C ILE A 147 -2.68 -14.92 3.54
N GLY A 148 -1.90 -14.69 2.47
CA GLY A 148 -1.99 -15.44 1.21
C GLY A 148 -3.16 -15.01 0.33
N LYS A 149 -3.61 -13.76 0.44
CA LYS A 149 -4.70 -13.19 -0.35
C LYS A 149 -4.14 -12.11 -1.26
N LYS A 150 -4.20 -12.31 -2.57
CA LYS A 150 -3.90 -11.24 -3.55
C LYS A 150 -5.19 -10.46 -3.81
N ASP A 151 -5.24 -9.21 -3.40
CA ASP A 151 -6.41 -8.34 -3.57
C ASP A 151 -5.90 -6.92 -3.94
N PHE A 152 -6.68 -5.91 -3.61
CA PHE A 152 -6.47 -4.52 -3.97
C PHE A 152 -5.07 -3.97 -3.65
N PHE A 153 -4.53 -4.18 -2.44
CA PHE A 153 -3.24 -3.57 -2.09
C PHE A 153 -2.06 -4.23 -2.80
N ASN A 154 -2.18 -5.50 -3.20
CA ASN A 154 -1.23 -6.12 -4.12
C ASN A 154 -1.29 -5.54 -5.53
N GLU A 155 -2.44 -5.02 -5.99
CA GLU A 155 -2.53 -4.23 -7.23
C GLU A 155 -1.88 -2.85 -7.06
N VAL A 156 -2.11 -2.18 -5.92
CA VAL A 156 -1.45 -0.92 -5.55
C VAL A 156 0.08 -1.09 -5.52
N LEU A 157 0.58 -2.18 -4.92
CA LEU A 157 2.00 -2.49 -4.86
C LEU A 157 2.62 -2.70 -6.26
N GLN A 158 1.87 -3.26 -7.21
CA GLN A 158 2.35 -3.39 -8.59
C GLN A 158 2.59 -2.02 -9.22
N VAL A 159 1.69 -1.06 -9.01
CA VAL A 159 1.87 0.33 -9.49
C VAL A 159 3.09 0.98 -8.81
N LEU A 160 3.21 0.83 -7.49
CA LEU A 160 4.38 1.33 -6.75
C LEU A 160 5.70 0.71 -7.25
N SER A 161 5.68 -0.57 -7.61
CA SER A 161 6.84 -1.29 -8.14
C SER A 161 7.25 -0.84 -9.54
N GLU A 162 6.31 -0.28 -10.30
CA GLU A 162 6.58 0.44 -11.55
C GLU A 162 7.15 1.85 -11.29
N GLY A 163 7.39 2.24 -10.02
CA GLY A 163 7.98 3.53 -9.66
C GLY A 163 7.05 4.71 -9.88
N ARG A 164 5.73 4.45 -9.84
CA ARG A 164 4.65 5.44 -9.87
C ARG A 164 3.96 5.50 -8.51
N TRP A 165 3.35 6.63 -8.19
CA TRP A 165 2.54 6.75 -6.98
C TRP A 165 1.05 6.63 -7.31
N PRO A 166 0.37 5.53 -6.93
CA PRO A 166 -1.07 5.39 -7.09
C PRO A 166 -1.81 6.30 -6.11
N CYS A 167 -2.23 7.47 -6.58
CA CYS A 167 -2.90 8.46 -5.74
C CYS A 167 -4.42 8.30 -5.70
N SER A 168 -5.06 7.61 -6.67
CA SER A 168 -6.51 7.40 -6.67
C SER A 168 -6.99 6.36 -7.71
N TRP A 169 -8.30 6.33 -7.97
CA TRP A 169 -8.97 5.50 -8.96
C TRP A 169 -9.93 6.33 -9.83
N ASP A 170 -9.87 6.11 -11.14
CA ASP A 170 -10.73 6.77 -12.13
C ASP A 170 -11.78 5.80 -12.67
N GLY A 171 -13.05 6.15 -12.50
CA GLY A 171 -14.21 5.31 -12.82
C GLY A 171 -14.69 4.45 -11.66
N SER A 172 -15.48 3.43 -11.96
CA SER A 172 -15.98 2.47 -10.96
C SER A 172 -14.98 1.33 -10.78
N TYR A 173 -14.76 0.87 -9.55
CA TYR A 173 -13.93 -0.31 -9.30
C TYR A 173 -14.77 -1.60 -9.47
N PRO A 174 -14.28 -2.65 -10.17
CA PRO A 174 -12.92 -2.81 -10.72
C PRO A 174 -12.74 -2.38 -12.19
N GLU A 175 -13.75 -1.86 -12.88
CA GLU A 175 -13.69 -1.59 -14.34
C GLU A 175 -12.89 -0.33 -14.73
N GLY A 176 -12.57 0.52 -13.76
CA GLY A 176 -11.80 1.74 -13.93
C GLY A 176 -10.30 1.51 -14.03
N ARG A 177 -9.51 2.52 -13.68
CA ARG A 177 -8.04 2.43 -13.68
C ARG A 177 -7.44 3.24 -12.54
N PHE A 178 -6.22 2.89 -12.14
CA PHE A 178 -5.47 3.74 -11.23
C PHE A 178 -5.24 5.13 -11.82
N VAL A 179 -5.37 6.11 -10.94
CA VAL A 179 -4.79 7.44 -11.11
C VAL A 179 -3.42 7.40 -10.45
N VAL A 180 -2.41 7.85 -11.17
CA VAL A 180 -1.02 7.81 -10.71
C VAL A 180 -0.38 9.18 -10.87
N MET A 181 0.59 9.47 -10.03
CA MET A 181 1.72 10.31 -10.41
C MET A 181 2.80 9.39 -10.94
#